data_AF-A0A563E1G0-F1
#
_entry.id   AF-A0A563E1G0-F1
#
_cell.length_a   1.000
_cell.length_b   1.000
_cell.length_c   1.000
_cell.angle_alpha   90.00
_cell.angle_beta   90.00
_cell.angle_gamma   90.00
#
_symmetry.space_group_name_H-M   'P 1'
#
loop_
_entity.id
_entity.type
_entity.pdbx_description
1 polymer ?
#
loop_
_entity_poly.entity_id
_entity_poly.type
_entity_poly.pdbx_seq_one_letter_code
_entity_poly.pdbx_strand_id
1 'polypeptide(L)'
;MGTRWDPLAAGVLRLPSGRLVRGRGLSRPLPSGLLPDWGAYLFGEPPPSVGWESIWVRWPDFGLPDDNSEFAAAVRELWDRSIRERVEVACYGGHGRTGTALACAAILDGVPADSAVAYVREHYDQGAVETEAQADYVLRFDSMSRD
;
A
#
# COMPACT_ATOMS: atom_id res chain seq x y z
N MET A 1 -23.80 3.75 6.14
CA MET A 1 -22.80 2.74 6.52
C MET A 1 -21.99 2.46 5.27
N GLY A 2 -20.79 3.03 5.14
CA GLY A 2 -19.98 2.87 3.95
C GLY A 2 -19.65 1.40 3.74
N THR A 3 -19.90 0.87 2.55
CA THR A 3 -19.53 -0.49 2.20
C THR A 3 -18.01 -0.59 2.21
N ARG A 4 -17.48 -1.47 3.06
CA ARG A 4 -16.05 -1.83 3.08
C ARG A 4 -15.69 -2.60 1.81
N TRP A 5 -14.41 -2.80 1.57
CA TRP A 5 -13.98 -3.79 0.59
C TRP A 5 -14.57 -5.17 0.92
N ASP A 6 -14.86 -5.95 -0.11
CA ASP A 6 -15.04 -7.40 0.06
C ASP A 6 -13.65 -8.00 0.36
N PRO A 7 -13.45 -8.68 1.50
CA PRO A 7 -12.17 -9.28 1.86
C PRO A 7 -11.70 -10.36 0.87
N LEU A 8 -12.59 -10.89 0.03
CA LEU A 8 -12.26 -11.86 -1.01
C LEU A 8 -12.04 -11.20 -2.38
N ALA A 9 -12.24 -9.89 -2.51
CA ALA A 9 -11.98 -9.20 -3.77
C ALA A 9 -10.49 -9.17 -4.10
N ALA A 10 -10.17 -9.22 -5.39
CA ALA A 10 -8.80 -9.22 -5.88
C ALA A 10 -7.99 -8.04 -5.33
N GLY A 11 -6.76 -8.35 -4.89
CA GLY A 11 -5.80 -7.38 -4.37
C GLY A 11 -6.15 -6.79 -3.00
N VAL A 12 -7.18 -7.30 -2.30
CA VAL A 12 -7.52 -6.83 -0.95
C VAL A 12 -6.68 -7.57 0.09
N LEU A 13 -5.83 -6.83 0.79
CA LEU A 13 -5.13 -7.28 1.99
C LEU A 13 -6.01 -7.03 3.22
N ARG A 14 -6.21 -8.07 4.03
CA ARG A 14 -6.81 -7.94 5.36
C ARG A 14 -5.71 -7.84 6.40
N LEU A 15 -5.58 -6.69 7.06
CA LEU A 15 -4.60 -6.45 8.13
C LEU A 15 -5.05 -7.12 9.46
N PRO A 16 -4.15 -7.31 10.46
CA PRO A 16 -4.47 -7.98 11.72
C PRO A 16 -5.71 -7.44 12.46
N SER A 17 -5.90 -6.13 12.47
CA SER A 17 -7.06 -5.44 13.06
C SER A 17 -8.39 -5.70 12.33
N GLY A 18 -8.36 -6.32 11.16
CA GLY A 18 -9.49 -6.48 10.27
C GLY A 18 -9.75 -5.31 9.33
N ARG A 19 -8.86 -4.30 9.31
CA ARG A 19 -8.81 -3.28 8.25
C ARG A 19 -8.58 -3.95 6.90
N LEU A 20 -9.15 -3.36 5.84
CA LEU A 20 -9.03 -3.85 4.48
C LEU A 20 -8.40 -2.76 3.61
N VAL A 21 -7.34 -3.10 2.91
CA VAL A 21 -6.60 -2.21 2.01
C VAL A 21 -6.47 -2.89 0.66
N ARG A 22 -6.80 -2.19 -0.43
CA ARG A 22 -6.58 -2.73 -1.78
C ARG A 22 -5.19 -2.33 -2.29
N GLY A 23 -4.37 -3.31 -2.67
CA GLY A 23 -3.22 -3.12 -3.55
C GLY A 23 -3.62 -3.29 -5.01
N ARG A 24 -3.03 -2.49 -5.92
CA ARG A 24 -3.32 -2.61 -7.36
C ARG A 24 -2.11 -2.26 -8.24
N GLY A 25 -2.06 -2.88 -9.43
CA GLY A 25 -1.22 -2.44 -10.53
C GLY A 25 -2.03 -1.63 -11.54
N LEU A 26 -1.66 -0.38 -11.81
CA LEU A 26 -2.36 0.48 -12.78
C LEU A 26 -2.22 0.02 -14.24
N SER A 27 -1.27 -0.86 -14.53
CA SER A 27 -1.16 -1.56 -15.82
C SER A 27 -2.35 -2.48 -16.11
N ARG A 28 -3.15 -2.83 -15.08
CA ARG A 28 -4.34 -3.68 -15.19
C ARG A 28 -5.61 -2.82 -15.15
N PRO A 29 -6.70 -3.25 -15.81
CA PRO A 29 -7.98 -2.55 -15.72
C PRO A 29 -8.47 -2.50 -14.27
N LEU A 30 -9.30 -1.50 -13.97
CA LEU A 30 -9.97 -1.40 -12.67
C LEU A 30 -10.79 -2.68 -12.42
N PRO A 31 -10.61 -3.33 -11.26
CA PRO A 31 -11.47 -4.45 -10.86
C PRO A 31 -12.94 -4.02 -10.84
N SER A 32 -13.84 -4.92 -11.22
CA SER A 32 -15.27 -4.68 -11.09
C SER A 32 -15.68 -4.49 -9.63
N GLY A 33 -16.80 -3.80 -9.41
CA GLY A 33 -17.37 -3.57 -8.09
C GLY A 33 -17.19 -2.13 -7.60
N LEU A 34 -17.05 -1.98 -6.29
CA LEU A 34 -16.94 -0.67 -5.65
C LEU A 34 -15.65 0.04 -6.05
N LEU A 35 -15.73 1.37 -6.16
CA LEU A 35 -14.58 2.24 -6.37
C LEU A 35 -13.94 2.64 -5.03
N PRO A 36 -12.64 2.98 -5.02
CA PRO A 36 -12.00 3.56 -3.84
C PRO A 36 -12.69 4.87 -3.43
N ASP A 37 -12.70 5.13 -2.12
CA ASP A 37 -12.99 6.45 -1.59
C ASP A 37 -11.72 7.32 -1.62
N TRP A 38 -10.55 6.69 -1.43
CA TRP A 38 -9.24 7.34 -1.38
C TRP A 38 -8.12 6.45 -1.95
N GLY A 39 -7.07 7.05 -2.54
CA GLY A 39 -5.92 6.31 -3.04
C GLY A 39 -4.55 6.98 -2.88
N ALA A 40 -3.52 6.17 -2.67
CA ALA A 40 -2.10 6.57 -2.78
C ALA A 40 -1.43 5.96 -4.01
N TYR A 41 -0.82 6.79 -4.84
CA TYR A 41 -0.18 6.37 -6.10
C TYR A 41 1.33 6.54 -6.05
N LEU A 42 2.07 5.45 -6.27
CA LEU A 42 3.52 5.36 -6.09
C LEU A 42 4.21 5.29 -7.46
N PHE A 43 4.58 6.45 -8.00
CA PHE A 43 5.11 6.59 -9.36
C PHE A 43 6.27 7.59 -9.42
N GLY A 44 7.22 7.38 -10.34
CA GLY A 44 8.31 8.34 -10.57
C GLY A 44 7.84 9.62 -11.27
N GLU A 45 6.71 9.52 -11.98
CA GLU A 45 6.05 10.61 -12.70
C GLU A 45 4.59 10.73 -12.25
N PRO A 46 3.93 11.88 -12.45
CA PRO A 46 2.53 12.05 -12.07
C PRO A 46 1.64 10.94 -12.67
N PRO A 47 0.82 10.26 -11.85
CA PRO A 47 -0.08 9.22 -12.33
C PRO A 47 -1.26 9.82 -13.11
N PRO A 48 -2.01 9.01 -13.89
CA PRO A 48 -3.29 9.43 -14.46
C PRO A 48 -4.25 9.93 -13.38
N SER A 49 -5.08 10.91 -13.73
CA SER A 49 -6.12 11.40 -12.81
C SER A 49 -7.18 10.32 -12.56
N VAL A 50 -7.70 10.30 -11.34
CA VAL A 50 -8.75 9.38 -10.89
C VAL A 50 -9.98 10.16 -10.44
N GLY A 51 -11.12 9.49 -10.35
CA GLY A 51 -12.40 10.10 -9.97
C GLY A 51 -12.66 10.20 -8.47
N TRP A 52 -11.66 9.92 -7.63
CA TRP A 52 -11.72 9.93 -6.17
C TRP A 52 -10.57 10.72 -5.59
N GLU A 53 -10.61 10.99 -4.28
CA GLU A 53 -9.55 11.70 -3.59
C GLU A 53 -8.25 10.89 -3.63
N SER A 54 -7.12 11.53 -3.94
CA SER A 54 -5.86 10.79 -4.01
C SER A 54 -4.63 11.67 -3.79
N ILE A 55 -3.57 11.01 -3.35
CA ILE A 55 -2.22 11.59 -3.29
C ILE A 55 -1.28 10.84 -4.23
N TRP A 56 -0.25 11.56 -4.69
CA TRP A 56 0.87 10.98 -5.42
C TRP A 56 2.11 11.09 -4.55
N VAL A 57 2.82 9.98 -4.39
CA VAL A 57 4.14 9.93 -3.76
C VAL A 57 5.15 9.64 -4.84
N ARG A 58 6.18 10.49 -4.95
CA ARG A 58 7.22 10.31 -5.96
C ARG A 58 8.10 9.11 -5.58
N TRP A 59 8.10 8.09 -6.43
CA TRP A 59 8.86 6.87 -6.22
C TRP A 59 9.37 6.31 -7.57
N PRO A 60 10.65 6.56 -7.91
CA PRO A 60 11.31 6.02 -9.09
C PRO A 60 11.23 4.50 -9.15
N ASP A 61 11.16 3.94 -10.36
CA ASP A 61 11.04 2.49 -10.49
C ASP A 61 12.29 1.75 -9.99
N PHE A 62 12.08 0.57 -9.39
CA PHE A 62 13.10 -0.24 -8.69
C PHE A 62 13.88 0.44 -7.55
N GLY A 63 13.54 1.69 -7.20
CA GLY A 63 14.18 2.45 -6.14
C GLY A 63 13.44 2.38 -4.81
N LEU A 64 13.77 3.34 -3.96
CA LEU A 64 13.08 3.70 -2.71
C LEU A 64 12.29 5.01 -2.94
N PRO A 65 11.35 5.39 -2.05
CA PRO A 65 10.67 6.67 -2.19
C PRO A 65 11.68 7.83 -2.14
N ASP A 66 11.44 8.88 -2.93
CA ASP A 66 12.34 10.03 -2.98
C ASP A 66 12.34 10.81 -1.66
N ASP A 67 11.18 10.86 -0.99
CA ASP A 67 11.01 11.43 0.34
C ASP A 67 10.39 10.39 1.29
N ASN A 68 11.16 9.99 2.30
CA ASN A 68 10.74 9.02 3.30
C ASN A 68 9.61 9.52 4.19
N SER A 69 9.60 10.82 4.50
CA SER A 69 8.60 11.44 5.36
C SER A 69 7.25 11.54 4.64
N GLU A 70 7.28 11.93 3.36
CA GLU A 70 6.10 11.95 2.49
C GLU A 70 5.50 10.55 2.35
N PHE A 71 6.35 9.55 2.09
CA PHE A 71 5.88 8.16 2.00
C PHE A 71 5.33 7.64 3.33
N ALA A 72 6.01 7.88 4.45
CA ALA A 72 5.53 7.45 5.76
C ALA A 72 4.19 8.11 6.11
N ALA A 73 4.01 9.39 5.80
CA ALA A 73 2.73 10.09 5.95
C ALA A 73 1.63 9.47 5.07
N ALA A 74 1.93 9.14 3.82
CA ALA A 74 0.99 8.47 2.92
C ALA A 74 0.55 7.10 3.44
N VAL A 75 1.47 6.30 3.97
CA VAL A 75 1.16 4.97 4.54
C VAL A 75 0.31 5.10 5.81
N ARG A 76 0.55 6.12 6.65
CA ARG A 76 -0.31 6.39 7.80
C ARG A 76 -1.71 6.80 7.40
N GLU A 77 -1.84 7.72 6.45
CA GLU A 77 -3.15 8.17 5.96
C GLU A 77 -3.93 6.99 5.38
N LEU A 78 -3.27 6.13 4.60
CA LEU A 78 -3.84 4.87 4.11
C LEU A 78 -4.37 4.00 5.26
N TRP A 79 -3.55 3.79 6.30
CA TRP A 79 -3.91 2.97 7.45
C TRP A 79 -5.04 3.58 8.29
N ASP A 80 -4.99 4.88 8.56
CA ASP A 80 -6.00 5.61 9.34
C ASP A 80 -7.35 5.62 8.63
N ARG A 81 -7.38 5.96 7.34
CA ARG A 81 -8.62 5.99 6.53
C ARG A 81 -9.24 4.61 6.36
N SER A 82 -8.44 3.55 6.30
CA SER A 82 -8.93 2.17 6.13
C SER A 82 -9.91 1.69 7.21
N ILE A 83 -10.01 2.40 8.34
CA ILE A 83 -11.02 2.12 9.38
C ILE A 83 -12.47 2.32 8.88
N ARG A 84 -12.66 3.24 7.93
CA ARG A 84 -13.98 3.71 7.45
C ARG A 84 -14.11 3.74 5.94
N GLU A 85 -13.02 3.90 5.23
CA GLU A 85 -12.99 4.16 3.79
C GLU A 85 -12.44 2.97 3.01
N ARG A 86 -12.89 2.84 1.75
CA ARG A 86 -12.29 1.94 0.78
C ARG A 86 -11.01 2.57 0.25
N VAL A 87 -9.90 2.28 0.92
CA VAL A 87 -8.59 2.80 0.55
C VAL A 87 -7.87 1.90 -0.44
N GLU A 88 -7.07 2.49 -1.32
CA GLU A 88 -6.20 1.79 -2.26
C GLU A 88 -4.77 2.34 -2.25
N VAL A 89 -3.80 1.47 -2.50
CA VAL A 89 -2.44 1.86 -2.88
C VAL A 89 -2.04 1.17 -4.18
N ALA A 90 -1.41 1.91 -5.09
CA ALA A 90 -1.05 1.36 -6.39
C ALA A 90 0.27 1.89 -6.96
N CYS A 91 0.96 1.01 -7.67
CA CYS A 91 2.06 1.35 -8.58
C CYS A 91 1.75 0.80 -9.98
N TYR A 92 2.73 0.76 -10.89
CA TYR A 92 2.50 0.23 -12.23
C TYR A 92 2.13 -1.26 -12.23
N GLY A 93 2.94 -2.11 -11.59
CA GLY A 93 2.76 -3.57 -11.57
C GLY A 93 1.91 -4.10 -10.42
N GLY A 94 1.85 -3.38 -9.29
CA GLY A 94 1.15 -3.84 -8.08
C GLY A 94 1.95 -4.80 -7.19
N HIS A 95 3.25 -4.99 -7.42
CA HIS A 95 4.08 -5.98 -6.71
C HIS A 95 5.08 -5.32 -5.75
N GLY A 96 6.16 -4.69 -6.26
CA GLY A 96 7.23 -4.12 -5.43
C GLY A 96 6.78 -2.95 -4.58
N ARG A 97 6.68 -1.75 -5.18
CA ARG A 97 6.29 -0.50 -4.47
C ARG A 97 4.97 -0.63 -3.72
N THR A 98 3.97 -1.27 -4.35
CA THR A 98 2.67 -1.54 -3.72
C THR A 98 2.83 -2.48 -2.52
N GLY A 99 3.54 -3.59 -2.68
CA GLY A 99 3.83 -4.53 -1.60
C GLY A 99 4.62 -3.90 -0.46
N THR A 100 5.58 -3.02 -0.75
CA THR A 100 6.34 -2.27 0.25
C THR A 100 5.41 -1.39 1.09
N ALA A 101 4.50 -0.64 0.47
CA ALA A 101 3.52 0.18 1.19
C ALA A 101 2.56 -0.67 2.02
N LEU A 102 2.09 -1.80 1.50
CA LEU A 102 1.26 -2.73 2.25
C LEU A 102 1.99 -3.35 3.44
N ALA A 103 3.28 -3.66 3.31
CA ALA A 103 4.09 -4.20 4.40
C ALA A 103 4.29 -3.14 5.50
N CYS A 104 4.57 -1.89 5.12
CA CYS A 104 4.64 -0.78 6.07
C CYS A 104 3.29 -0.54 6.77
N ALA A 105 2.17 -0.63 6.06
CA ALA A 105 0.84 -0.55 6.67
C ALA A 105 0.56 -1.71 7.63
N ALA A 106 1.05 -2.92 7.34
CA ALA A 106 0.97 -4.07 8.25
C ALA A 106 1.78 -3.84 9.53
N ILE A 107 2.94 -3.17 9.44
CA ILE A 107 3.72 -2.75 10.62
C ILE A 107 2.91 -1.81 11.51
N LEU A 108 2.30 -0.78 10.91
CA LEU A 108 1.41 0.14 11.65
C LEU A 108 0.23 -0.60 12.32
N ASP A 109 -0.24 -1.67 11.69
CA ASP A 109 -1.33 -2.50 12.21
C ASP A 109 -0.87 -3.62 13.17
N GLY A 110 0.40 -3.62 13.57
CA GLY A 110 0.93 -4.46 14.64
C GLY A 110 1.70 -5.71 14.17
N VAL A 111 1.97 -5.88 12.87
CA VAL A 111 2.87 -6.94 12.39
C VAL A 111 4.33 -6.56 12.71
N PRO A 112 5.14 -7.44 13.33
CA PRO A 112 6.56 -7.17 13.51
C PRO A 112 7.27 -6.87 12.18
N ALA A 113 8.19 -5.91 12.17
CA ALA A 113 8.84 -5.44 10.93
C ALA A 113 9.58 -6.56 10.17
N ASP A 114 10.21 -7.49 10.90
CA ASP A 114 10.88 -8.68 10.36
C ASP A 114 9.94 -9.71 9.73
N SER A 115 8.65 -9.63 10.04
CA SER A 115 7.60 -10.52 9.58
C SER A 115 6.69 -9.88 8.52
N ALA A 116 6.77 -8.55 8.36
CA ALA A 116 5.85 -7.78 7.51
C ALA A 116 5.92 -8.16 6.02
N VAL A 117 7.12 -8.41 5.48
CA VAL A 117 7.28 -8.86 4.09
C VAL A 117 6.68 -10.25 3.89
N ALA A 118 6.92 -11.18 4.81
CA ALA A 118 6.34 -12.52 4.76
C ALA A 118 4.81 -12.46 4.81
N TYR A 119 4.28 -11.62 5.69
CA TYR A 119 2.84 -11.39 5.84
C TYR A 119 2.17 -10.94 4.54
N VAL A 120 2.71 -9.92 3.87
CA VAL A 120 2.12 -9.45 2.60
C VAL A 120 2.31 -10.45 1.47
N ARG A 121 3.40 -11.23 1.47
CA ARG A 121 3.58 -12.30 0.48
C ARG A 121 2.54 -13.39 0.62
N GLU A 122 2.24 -13.77 1.86
CA GLU A 122 1.22 -14.77 2.17
C GLU A 122 -0.20 -14.28 1.84
N HIS A 123 -0.54 -13.06 2.22
CA HIS A 123 -1.94 -12.59 2.23
C HIS A 123 -2.33 -11.68 1.06
N TYR A 124 -1.38 -11.22 0.24
CA TYR A 124 -1.65 -10.33 -0.89
C TYR A 124 -1.07 -10.86 -2.21
N ASP A 125 0.26 -11.01 -2.29
CA ASP A 125 0.94 -11.42 -3.52
C ASP A 125 2.31 -12.03 -3.21
N GLN A 126 2.56 -13.26 -3.63
CA GLN A 126 3.81 -13.98 -3.33
C GLN A 126 5.08 -13.27 -3.86
N GLY A 127 4.94 -12.40 -4.86
CA GLY A 127 6.00 -11.56 -5.42
C GLY A 127 6.05 -10.14 -4.84
N ALA A 128 5.25 -9.83 -3.80
CA ALA A 128 5.29 -8.54 -3.12
C ALA A 128 6.68 -8.26 -2.54
N VAL A 129 7.10 -6.99 -2.62
CA VAL A 129 8.45 -6.54 -2.24
C VAL A 129 9.51 -7.24 -3.11
N GLU A 130 9.87 -6.58 -4.20
CA GLU A 130 10.63 -7.19 -5.30
C GLU A 130 12.15 -7.12 -5.10
N THR A 131 12.64 -6.21 -4.27
CA THR A 131 14.09 -5.97 -4.08
C THR A 131 14.52 -6.08 -2.62
N GLU A 132 15.78 -6.44 -2.39
CA GLU A 132 16.39 -6.43 -1.05
C GLU A 132 16.34 -5.03 -0.44
N ALA A 133 16.60 -3.98 -1.23
CA ALA A 133 16.51 -2.59 -0.77
C ALA A 133 15.10 -2.25 -0.24
N GLN A 134 14.03 -2.72 -0.91
CA GLN A 134 12.67 -2.55 -0.41
C GLN A 134 12.41 -3.37 0.87
N ALA A 135 12.96 -4.57 0.99
CA ALA A 135 12.84 -5.37 2.20
C ALA A 135 13.55 -4.69 3.40
N ASP A 136 14.78 -4.22 3.19
CA ASP A 136 15.55 -3.45 4.18
C ASP A 136 14.84 -2.16 4.59
N TYR A 137 14.16 -1.51 3.63
CA TYR A 137 13.33 -0.35 3.90
C TYR A 137 12.18 -0.68 4.86
N VAL A 138 11.45 -1.76 4.60
CA VAL A 138 10.35 -2.23 5.47
C VAL A 138 10.85 -2.51 6.88
N LEU A 139 12.00 -3.19 7.02
CA LEU A 139 12.59 -3.50 8.33
C LEU A 139 12.87 -2.24 9.16
N ARG A 140 13.19 -1.13 8.52
CA ARG A 140 13.51 0.16 9.16
C ARG A 140 12.32 1.09 9.29
N PHE A 141 11.14 0.70 8.81
CA PHE A 141 10.00 1.61 8.73
C PHE A 141 9.55 2.15 10.08
N ASP A 142 9.44 1.30 11.11
CA ASP A 142 8.97 1.73 12.44
C ASP A 142 9.88 2.82 13.05
N SER A 143 11.20 2.70 12.90
CA SER A 143 12.15 3.70 13.40
C SER A 143 12.12 5.00 12.59
N MET A 144 11.97 4.94 11.27
CA MET A 144 11.83 6.15 10.42
C MET A 144 10.51 6.87 10.61
N SER A 145 9.47 6.14 11.03
CA SER A 145 8.15 6.71 11.18
C SER A 145 8.07 7.55 12.48
N ARG A 146 8.75 7.19 13.57
CA ARG A 146 8.56 7.86 14.87
C ARG A 146 9.14 9.28 14.98
N ASP A 147 9.83 9.76 13.95
CA ASP A 147 10.44 11.09 13.84
C ASP A 147 9.56 12.08 13.07
#